data_AF-A0A3G9JN56-F1
#
_entry.id   AF-A0A3G9JN56-F1
#
_cell.length_a   1.000
_cell.length_b   1.000
_cell.length_c   1.000
_cell.angle_alpha   90.00
_cell.angle_beta   90.00
_cell.angle_gamma   90.00
#
_symmetry.space_group_name_H-M   'P 1'
#
loop_
_entity.id
_entity.type
_entity.pdbx_description
1 polymer ?
#
loop_
_entity_poly.entity_id
_entity_poly.type
_entity_poly.pdbx_seq_one_letter_code
_entity_poly.pdbx_strand_id
1 'polypeptide(L)'
;MANGPNSTWIARDANTPANGLGTYTRAFDLTGVDLSTVSITGSWAVDDTGILALNGQQIASLSAGAWGSLTPFSLAAGSSTAALLNQGQNQLTIRIIDPTDNFLEGVRLQGTLTGSNAPTSVPEPTSTLSLLALGTLGAASTLKRKLKSSQSTEKETTEIG
;
A
#
# COMPACT_ATOMS: atom_id res chain seq x y z
N MET A 1 -4.50 0.39 34.54
CA MET A 1 -3.14 -0.22 34.52
C MET A 1 -2.05 0.85 34.69
N ALA A 2 -0.85 0.52 35.18
CA ALA A 2 0.28 1.47 35.19
C ALA A 2 0.92 1.64 33.80
N ASN A 3 1.69 2.72 33.61
CA ASN A 3 2.56 2.89 32.44
C ASN A 3 3.48 1.68 32.26
N GLY A 4 3.81 1.34 31.01
CA GLY A 4 4.68 0.20 30.71
C GLY A 4 5.84 0.60 29.79
N PRO A 5 6.73 -0.34 29.46
CA PRO A 5 8.00 -0.02 28.81
C PRO A 5 7.84 0.56 27.39
N ASN A 6 6.75 0.24 26.70
CA ASN A 6 6.56 0.60 25.29
C ASN A 6 5.57 1.77 25.07
N SER A 7 4.80 2.14 26.10
CA SER A 7 3.78 3.19 26.01
C SER A 7 3.32 3.65 27.38
N THR A 8 2.84 4.88 27.46
CA THR A 8 2.24 5.49 28.65
C THR A 8 0.79 5.88 28.37
N TRP A 9 0.01 6.05 29.43
CA TRP A 9 -1.28 6.71 29.33
C TRP A 9 -1.09 8.19 28.98
N ILE A 10 -1.99 8.71 28.16
CA ILE A 10 -2.12 10.14 27.89
C ILE A 10 -3.57 10.56 28.11
N ALA A 11 -3.75 11.77 28.61
CA ALA A 11 -5.02 12.46 28.77
C ALA A 11 -4.91 13.85 28.14
N ARG A 12 -6.04 14.56 27.97
CA ARG A 12 -6.04 15.96 27.50
C ARG A 12 -5.34 16.86 28.52
N ASP A 13 -5.69 16.74 29.79
CA ASP A 13 -4.95 17.25 30.93
C ASP A 13 -4.78 16.12 31.94
N ALA A 14 -3.53 15.71 32.14
CA ALA A 14 -3.18 14.60 33.04
C ALA A 14 -3.29 14.96 34.53
N ASN A 15 -3.49 16.24 34.87
CA ASN A 15 -3.55 16.71 36.25
C ASN A 15 -4.99 16.92 36.75
N THR A 16 -5.98 16.80 35.87
CA THR A 16 -7.39 17.03 36.23
C THR A 16 -8.26 15.86 35.81
N PRO A 17 -9.24 15.45 36.64
CA PRO A 17 -10.31 14.54 36.21
C PRO A 17 -11.26 15.28 35.23
N ALA A 18 -12.26 14.58 34.69
CA ALA A 18 -13.30 15.15 33.84
C ALA A 18 -12.80 15.84 32.56
N ASN A 19 -11.84 15.19 31.90
CA ASN A 19 -11.42 15.51 30.54
C ASN A 19 -12.55 15.26 29.51
N GLY A 20 -13.51 14.39 29.85
CA GLY A 20 -14.69 14.06 29.07
C GLY A 20 -14.36 13.43 27.71
N LEU A 21 -15.26 13.63 26.75
CA LEU A 21 -15.08 13.12 25.39
C LEU A 21 -13.78 13.66 24.75
N GLY A 22 -13.03 12.77 24.10
CA GLY A 22 -11.73 13.10 23.52
C GLY A 22 -11.45 12.30 22.26
N THR A 23 -10.67 12.88 21.34
CA THR A 23 -10.12 12.16 20.19
C THR A 23 -8.61 12.30 20.20
N TYR A 24 -7.92 11.17 20.23
CA TYR A 24 -6.47 11.10 20.17
C TYR A 24 -6.08 10.52 18.82
N THR A 25 -5.26 11.27 18.10
CA THR A 25 -4.92 10.97 16.71
C THR A 25 -3.46 10.65 16.57
N ARG A 26 -3.16 9.56 15.88
CA ARG A 26 -1.83 9.28 15.36
C ARG A 26 -1.84 9.27 13.84
N ALA A 27 -1.14 10.24 13.26
CA ALA A 27 -0.94 10.34 11.82
C ALA A 27 0.32 9.56 11.38
N PHE A 28 0.26 9.00 10.17
CA PHE A 28 1.37 8.35 9.48
C PHE A 28 1.20 8.49 7.96
N ASP A 29 2.30 8.44 7.21
CA ASP A 29 2.32 8.63 5.75
C ASP A 29 2.80 7.34 5.08
N LEU A 30 2.09 6.90 4.04
CA LEU A 30 2.37 5.72 3.23
C LEU A 30 2.73 6.07 1.78
N THR A 31 3.11 7.32 1.50
CA THR A 31 3.56 7.74 0.17
C THR A 31 4.67 6.82 -0.34
N GLY A 32 4.44 6.19 -1.50
CA GLY A 32 5.43 5.31 -2.14
C GLY A 32 5.55 3.93 -1.49
N VAL A 33 4.68 3.57 -0.55
CA VAL A 33 4.59 2.23 0.04
C VAL A 33 3.60 1.38 -0.75
N ASP A 34 3.91 0.10 -0.99
CA ASP A 34 2.93 -0.85 -1.51
C ASP A 34 1.91 -1.18 -0.42
N LEU A 35 0.69 -0.64 -0.52
CA LEU A 35 -0.37 -0.84 0.48
C LEU A 35 -0.73 -2.32 0.66
N SER A 36 -0.54 -3.16 -0.36
CA SER A 36 -0.81 -4.60 -0.24
C SER A 36 0.11 -5.31 0.75
N THR A 37 1.26 -4.69 1.07
CA THR A 37 2.25 -5.20 2.03
C THR A 37 2.14 -4.59 3.41
N VAL A 38 1.29 -3.57 3.57
CA VAL A 38 1.20 -2.83 4.84
C VAL A 38 0.47 -3.68 5.87
N SER A 39 1.09 -3.82 7.04
CA SER A 39 0.44 -4.40 8.20
C SER A 39 0.64 -3.54 9.44
N ILE A 40 -0.38 -3.50 10.29
CA ILE A 40 -0.35 -2.79 11.57
C ILE A 40 -0.74 -3.78 12.65
N THR A 41 0.10 -3.96 13.67
CA THR A 41 -0.25 -4.73 14.86
C THR A 41 -0.06 -3.86 16.08
N GLY A 42 -0.92 -4.00 17.07
CA GLY A 42 -0.80 -3.18 18.26
C GLY A 42 -1.74 -3.61 19.37
N SER A 43 -1.78 -2.79 20.40
CA SER A 43 -2.73 -2.93 21.49
C SER A 43 -3.07 -1.57 22.04
N TRP A 44 -4.30 -1.43 22.52
CA TRP A 44 -4.83 -0.16 22.99
C TRP A 44 -5.69 -0.35 24.23
N ALA A 45 -5.80 0.70 25.02
CA ALA A 45 -6.75 0.80 26.12
C ALA A 45 -7.33 2.21 26.14
N VAL A 46 -8.51 2.31 26.70
CA VAL A 46 -9.26 3.54 26.86
C VAL A 46 -9.94 3.49 28.22
N ASP A 47 -10.08 4.66 28.83
CA ASP A 47 -10.85 4.89 30.02
C ASP A 47 -11.95 5.92 29.67
N ASP A 48 -13.25 5.60 29.64
CA ASP A 48 -13.87 4.29 29.91
C ASP A 48 -14.24 3.49 28.64
N THR A 49 -15.07 4.09 27.78
CA THR A 49 -15.56 3.46 26.54
C THR A 49 -14.94 4.17 25.34
N GLY A 50 -14.47 3.40 24.35
CA GLY A 50 -13.86 4.01 23.17
C GLY A 50 -13.98 3.24 21.87
N ILE A 51 -13.72 3.97 20.78
CA ILE A 51 -13.67 3.49 19.41
C ILE A 51 -12.26 3.69 18.88
N LEU A 52 -11.68 2.65 18.29
CA LEU A 52 -10.49 2.73 17.45
C LEU A 52 -10.93 2.81 15.99
N ALA A 53 -10.46 3.82 15.26
CA ALA A 53 -10.81 4.03 13.86
C ALA A 53 -9.58 4.30 12.98
N LEU A 54 -9.59 3.78 11.76
CA LEU A 54 -8.61 4.06 10.72
C LEU A 54 -9.27 4.94 9.66
N ASN A 55 -8.70 6.12 9.40
CA ASN A 55 -9.23 7.10 8.42
C ASN A 55 -10.73 7.39 8.61
N GLY A 56 -11.16 7.46 9.88
CA GLY A 56 -12.54 7.71 10.26
C GLY A 56 -13.47 6.49 10.28
N GLN A 57 -13.01 5.33 9.80
CA GLN A 57 -13.79 4.08 9.82
C GLN A 57 -13.46 3.27 11.06
N GLN A 58 -14.48 2.86 11.83
CA GLN A 58 -14.30 2.06 13.04
C GLN A 58 -13.71 0.68 12.70
N ILE A 59 -12.65 0.31 13.42
CA ILE A 59 -11.98 -0.99 13.30
C ILE A 59 -12.04 -1.82 14.58
N ALA A 60 -12.27 -1.20 15.74
CA ALA A 60 -12.52 -1.87 17.01
C ALA A 60 -13.25 -0.95 18.00
N SER A 61 -13.82 -1.53 19.06
CA SER A 61 -14.40 -0.80 20.18
C SER A 61 -14.07 -1.49 21.51
N LEU A 62 -14.06 -0.71 22.59
CA LEU A 62 -13.93 -1.17 23.97
C LEU A 62 -15.05 -0.58 24.79
N SER A 63 -15.69 -1.40 25.62
CA SER A 63 -16.67 -0.96 26.62
C SER A 63 -15.97 -0.46 27.89
N ALA A 64 -16.73 0.26 28.73
CA ALA A 64 -16.32 0.63 30.08
C ALA A 64 -15.69 -0.55 30.84
N GLY A 65 -14.65 -0.25 31.63
CA GLY A 65 -13.86 -1.23 32.38
C GLY A 65 -12.69 -1.88 31.62
N ALA A 66 -12.49 -1.58 30.34
CA ALA A 66 -11.39 -2.14 29.54
C ALA A 66 -9.99 -1.54 29.87
N TRP A 67 -9.91 -0.54 30.75
CA TRP A 67 -8.67 0.14 31.16
C TRP A 67 -7.69 -0.72 31.98
N GLY A 68 -8.13 -1.91 32.42
CA GLY A 68 -7.32 -2.86 33.20
C GLY A 68 -6.14 -3.48 32.44
N SER A 69 -6.23 -3.59 31.11
CA SER A 69 -5.23 -4.23 30.24
C SER A 69 -5.24 -3.65 28.83
N LEU A 70 -4.16 -3.82 28.08
CA LEU A 70 -4.15 -3.46 26.66
C LEU A 70 -4.86 -4.56 25.84
N THR A 71 -5.81 -4.16 25.02
CA THR A 71 -6.53 -5.04 24.09
C THR A 71 -5.85 -5.04 22.72
N PRO A 72 -5.50 -6.20 22.16
CA PRO A 72 -4.82 -6.26 20.87
C PRO A 72 -5.73 -5.86 19.70
N PHE A 73 -5.12 -5.31 18.65
CA PHE A 73 -5.73 -5.13 17.34
C PHE A 73 -4.70 -5.45 16.24
N SER A 74 -5.18 -5.83 15.07
CA SER A 74 -4.31 -6.12 13.92
C SER A 74 -5.01 -5.84 12.60
N LEU A 75 -4.25 -5.28 11.67
CA LEU A 75 -4.60 -5.08 10.27
C LEU A 75 -3.58 -5.88 9.47
N ALA A 76 -3.97 -7.07 9.02
CA ALA A 76 -3.10 -7.89 8.20
C ALA A 76 -3.01 -7.30 6.78
N ALA A 77 -1.84 -7.47 6.16
CA ALA A 77 -1.61 -7.12 4.76
C ALA A 77 -2.68 -7.77 3.85
N GLY A 78 -3.28 -6.99 2.95
CA GLY A 78 -4.35 -7.45 2.07
C GLY A 78 -5.72 -7.73 2.73
N SER A 79 -5.87 -7.49 4.04
CA SER A 79 -7.18 -7.63 4.71
C SER A 79 -8.18 -6.55 4.29
N SER A 80 -9.48 -6.79 4.49
CA SER A 80 -10.53 -5.79 4.26
C SER A 80 -10.34 -4.53 5.11
N THR A 81 -9.79 -4.66 6.33
CA THR A 81 -9.46 -3.51 7.18
C THR A 81 -8.24 -2.75 6.63
N ALA A 82 -7.25 -3.44 6.06
CA ALA A 82 -6.12 -2.79 5.39
C ALA A 82 -6.53 -2.05 4.10
N ALA A 83 -7.65 -2.43 3.47
CA ALA A 83 -8.22 -1.69 2.34
C ALA A 83 -8.70 -0.28 2.70
N LEU A 84 -8.78 0.05 4.00
CA LEU A 84 -9.08 1.41 4.49
C LEU A 84 -7.87 2.35 4.43
N LEU A 85 -6.67 1.82 4.14
CA LEU A 85 -5.45 2.61 3.99
C LEU A 85 -5.47 3.40 2.69
N ASN A 86 -4.99 4.63 2.76
CA ASN A 86 -4.79 5.50 1.61
C ASN A 86 -3.30 5.54 1.24
N GLN A 87 -3.00 5.78 -0.04
CA GLN A 87 -1.70 6.33 -0.40
C GLN A 87 -1.56 7.70 0.25
N GLY A 88 -0.36 8.01 0.77
CA GLY A 88 -0.13 9.25 1.48
C GLY A 88 -0.60 9.23 2.94
N GLN A 89 -1.21 10.33 3.38
CA GLN A 89 -1.56 10.54 4.78
C GLN A 89 -2.70 9.61 5.25
N ASN A 90 -2.48 8.98 6.40
CA ASN A 90 -3.44 8.15 7.13
C ASN A 90 -3.49 8.58 8.60
N GLN A 91 -4.59 8.25 9.27
CA GLN A 91 -4.82 8.55 10.67
C GLN A 91 -5.43 7.35 11.41
N LEU A 92 -4.82 6.96 12.52
CA LEU A 92 -5.40 6.06 13.51
C LEU A 92 -5.92 6.91 14.68
N THR A 93 -7.20 6.78 15.03
CA THR A 93 -7.82 7.57 16.10
C THR A 93 -8.40 6.69 17.18
N ILE A 94 -8.21 7.10 18.43
CA ILE A 94 -8.95 6.57 19.58
C ILE A 94 -9.90 7.66 20.04
N ARG A 95 -11.19 7.36 20.05
CA ARG A 95 -12.26 8.26 20.51
C ARG A 95 -12.80 7.74 21.83
N ILE A 96 -12.79 8.59 22.85
CA ILE A 96 -13.53 8.37 24.09
C ILE A 96 -14.96 8.81 23.81
N ILE A 97 -15.92 7.90 24.00
CA ILE A 97 -17.31 8.10 23.56
C ILE A 97 -18.32 8.03 24.70
N ASP A 98 -17.89 7.72 25.93
CA ASP A 98 -18.78 7.73 27.09
C ASP A 98 -18.92 9.16 27.64
N PRO A 99 -20.14 9.73 27.66
CA PRO A 99 -20.37 11.01 28.32
C PRO A 99 -20.77 10.86 29.80
N THR A 100 -20.96 9.64 30.30
CA THR A 100 -21.61 9.39 31.60
C THR A 100 -20.66 9.19 32.77
N ASP A 101 -19.53 8.52 32.53
CA ASP A 101 -18.40 8.50 33.46
C ASP A 101 -17.35 9.48 32.94
N ASN A 102 -17.00 10.43 33.80
CA ASN A 102 -16.03 11.47 33.49
C ASN A 102 -15.03 11.65 34.64
N PHE A 103 -14.70 10.59 35.37
CA PHE A 103 -13.68 10.71 36.40
C PHE A 103 -12.26 10.69 35.81
N LEU A 104 -11.87 9.64 35.11
CA LEU A 104 -10.56 9.51 34.49
C LEU A 104 -10.69 9.17 33.00
N GLU A 105 -10.30 10.08 32.12
CA GLU A 105 -10.35 9.83 30.68
C GLU A 105 -8.95 9.88 30.08
N GLY A 106 -8.53 8.73 29.57
CA GLY A 106 -7.23 8.58 28.96
C GLY A 106 -7.22 7.50 27.90
N VAL A 107 -6.19 7.52 27.09
CA VAL A 107 -5.92 6.46 26.13
C VAL A 107 -4.49 5.99 26.26
N ARG A 108 -4.28 4.75 25.87
CA ARG A 108 -2.95 4.19 25.71
C ARG A 108 -2.90 3.39 24.42
N LEU A 109 -1.86 3.61 23.63
CA LEU A 109 -1.66 2.96 22.35
C LEU A 109 -0.21 2.49 22.24
N GLN A 110 -0.03 1.27 21.75
CA GLN A 110 1.27 0.77 21.30
C GLN A 110 1.08 -0.09 20.06
N GLY A 111 2.12 -0.19 19.24
CA GLY A 111 2.08 -1.04 18.06
C GLY A 111 3.21 -0.76 17.09
N THR A 112 3.20 -1.52 16.02
CA THR A 112 4.17 -1.48 14.93
C THR A 112 3.42 -1.37 13.61
N LEU A 113 3.93 -0.52 12.73
CA LEU A 113 3.52 -0.43 11.34
C LEU A 113 4.67 -0.95 10.48
N THR A 114 4.37 -1.84 9.54
CA THR A 114 5.33 -2.37 8.56
C THR A 114 4.75 -2.26 7.16
N GLY A 115 5.61 -2.19 6.16
CA GLY A 115 5.28 -2.15 4.73
C GLY A 115 6.55 -2.02 3.91
N SER A 116 6.51 -2.43 2.65
CA SER A 116 7.63 -2.27 1.71
C SER A 116 7.32 -1.19 0.68
N ASN A 117 8.35 -0.52 0.19
CA ASN A 117 8.20 0.46 -0.89
C ASN A 117 7.58 -0.20 -2.13
N ALA A 118 6.71 0.56 -2.80
CA ALA A 118 6.16 0.17 -4.09
C ALA A 118 7.31 -0.03 -5.10
N PRO A 119 7.20 -1.02 -6.00
CA PRO A 119 8.21 -1.21 -7.03
C PRO A 119 8.26 0.05 -7.91
N THR A 120 9.42 0.70 -7.95
CA THR A 120 9.65 1.77 -8.91
C THR A 120 9.77 1.13 -10.28
N SER A 121 8.87 1.46 -11.20
CA SER A 121 9.07 1.05 -12.59
C SER A 121 10.36 1.69 -13.10
N VAL A 122 11.35 0.86 -13.41
CA VAL A 122 12.53 1.32 -14.14
C VAL A 122 12.03 1.58 -15.57
N PRO A 123 12.14 2.80 -16.11
CA PRO A 123 11.75 3.05 -17.49
C PRO A 123 12.55 2.11 -18.39
N GLU A 124 11.88 1.33 -19.23
CA GLU A 124 12.59 0.54 -20.24
C GLU A 124 13.43 1.49 -21.09
N PRO A 125 14.73 1.21 -21.29
CA PRO A 125 15.55 2.05 -22.15
C PRO A 125 14.92 2.05 -23.53
N THR A 126 14.59 3.25 -24.05
CA THR A 126 14.01 3.49 -25.38
C THR A 126 14.78 2.79 -26.51
N SER A 127 16.01 2.34 -26.25
CA SER A 127 16.88 1.58 -27.14
C SER A 127 16.37 0.20 -27.56
N THR A 128 15.48 -0.48 -26.81
CA THR A 128 14.96 -1.81 -27.22
C THR A 128 14.12 -1.73 -28.50
N LEU A 129 13.27 -0.70 -28.60
CA LEU A 129 12.45 -0.45 -29.79
C LEU A 129 13.30 0.02 -30.98
N SER A 130 14.31 0.85 -30.73
CA SER A 130 15.23 1.33 -31.78
C SER A 130 16.08 0.20 -32.38
N LEU A 131 16.53 -0.76 -31.56
CA LEU A 131 17.33 -1.89 -32.04
C LEU A 131 16.52 -2.87 -32.90
N LEU A 132 15.26 -3.13 -32.53
CA LEU A 132 14.35 -3.96 -33.34
C LEU A 132 14.02 -3.30 -34.69
N ALA A 133 13.82 -1.98 -34.72
CA ALA A 133 13.55 -1.24 -35.95
C ALA A 133 14.75 -1.22 -36.92
N LEU A 134 15.97 -1.09 -36.41
CA LEU A 134 17.19 -1.11 -37.23
C LEU A 134 17.51 -2.52 -37.76
N GLY A 135 17.24 -3.57 -36.97
CA GLY A 135 17.48 -4.96 -37.37
C GLY A 135 16.65 -5.41 -38.59
N THR A 136 15.41 -4.92 -38.73
CA THR A 136 14.54 -5.25 -39.88
C THR A 136 14.94 -4.53 -41.17
N LEU A 137 15.44 -3.29 -41.07
CA LEU A 137 15.97 -2.52 -42.20
C LEU A 137 17.28 -3.11 -42.75
N GLY A 138 18.14 -3.66 -41.88
CA GLY A 138 19.38 -4.35 -42.28
C GLY A 138 19.15 -5.72 -42.95
N ALA A 139 18.11 -6.46 -42.54
CA ALA A 139 17.82 -7.78 -43.12
C ALA A 139 17.20 -7.70 -44.54
N ALA A 140 16.38 -6.69 -44.82
CA ALA A 140 15.71 -6.53 -46.12
C ALA A 140 16.65 -6.07 -47.27
N SER A 141 17.84 -5.56 -46.96
CA SER A 141 18.73 -4.93 -47.94
C SER A 141 19.66 -5.89 -48.70
N THR A 142 19.64 -7.20 -48.41
CA THR A 142 20.57 -8.19 -49.03
C THR A 142 20.02 -8.96 -50.24
N LEU A 143 18.77 -8.72 -50.69
CA LEU A 143 18.10 -9.56 -51.71
C LEU A 143 18.26 -9.13 -53.19
N LYS A 144 19.27 -8.34 -53.57
CA LYS A 144 19.52 -8.01 -54.98
C LYS A 144 20.93 -8.37 -55.43
N ARG A 145 21.21 -9.67 -55.62
CA ARG A 145 22.32 -10.06 -56.50
C ARG A 145 22.03 -11.33 -57.33
N LYS A 146 21.65 -11.04 -58.58
CA LYS A 146 21.81 -11.84 -59.81
C LYS A 146 20.99 -13.11 -60.00
N LEU A 147 19.91 -12.97 -60.77
CA LEU A 147 19.51 -13.96 -61.77
C LEU A 147 19.64 -13.29 -63.15
N LYS A 148 20.73 -13.59 -63.86
CA LYS A 148 20.84 -13.35 -65.30
C LYS A 148 21.03 -14.72 -65.94
N SER A 149 19.99 -15.23 -66.61
CA SER A 149 20.04 -16.47 -67.40
C SER A 149 20.05 -16.11 -68.87
N SER A 150 21.01 -16.67 -69.61
CA SER A 150 21.32 -16.40 -71.01
C SER A 150 20.27 -16.99 -71.97
N GLN A 151 20.14 -16.34 -73.13
CA GLN A 151 19.32 -16.74 -74.28
C GLN A 151 19.59 -18.19 -74.71
N SER A 152 18.54 -18.93 -75.09
CA SER A 152 18.63 -20.16 -75.90
C SER A 152 18.04 -19.89 -77.28
N THR A 153 18.86 -20.12 -78.30
CA THR A 153 18.57 -19.93 -79.71
C THR A 153 17.54 -20.94 -80.21
N GLU A 154 16.54 -20.42 -80.91
CA GLU A 154 15.52 -21.15 -81.67
C GLU A 154 16.14 -21.72 -82.96
N LYS A 155 15.90 -23.00 -83.26
CA LYS A 155 16.01 -23.55 -84.61
C LYS A 155 15.02 -24.69 -84.80
N GLU A 156 13.80 -24.31 -85.18
CA GLU A 156 12.81 -25.19 -85.77
C GLU A 156 13.26 -25.59 -87.17
N THR A 157 13.16 -26.88 -87.52
CA THR A 157 13.29 -27.37 -88.90
C THR A 157 12.05 -28.18 -89.21
N THR A 158 11.25 -27.66 -90.13
CA THR A 158 9.97 -28.19 -90.62
C THR A 158 10.21 -29.26 -91.70
N GLU A 159 9.47 -30.37 -91.61
CA GLU A 159 8.94 -31.30 -92.66
C GLU A 159 9.83 -31.73 -93.86
N ILE A 160 9.66 -32.84 -94.60
CA ILE A 160 8.64 -33.89 -94.86
C ILE A 160 9.33 -34.94 -95.76
N GLY A 161 8.84 -36.18 -95.78
CA GLY A 161 9.13 -37.17 -96.82
C GLY A 161 9.30 -38.59 -96.32
#